data_AF-A0A2U3Z4F7-F1
#
_entry.id   AF-A0A2U3Z4F7-F1
#
_cell.length_a   1.000
_cell.length_b   1.000
_cell.length_c   1.000
_cell.angle_alpha   90.00
_cell.angle_beta   90.00
_cell.angle_gamma   90.00
#
_symmetry.space_group_name_H-M   'P 1'
#
loop_
_entity.id
_entity.type
_entity.pdbx_description
1 polymer ?
#
loop_
_entity_poly.entity_id
_entity_poly.type
_entity_poly.pdbx_seq_one_letter_code
_entity_poly.pdbx_strand_id
1 'polypeptide(L)'
;MKKEQDHPAKSHTKKHNPRGTHLWEFIRDILLNPDKNPGLIKWEDRSEGIFRFLKSEAVAQLWGKKKNNSSMTYEKLSRAMRYYYKREILERVDGRRLVYKFGKNARGWRENEN
;
A
#
# COMPACT_ATOMS: atom_id res chain seq x y z
N MET A 1 -7.64 49.87 11.42
CA MET A 1 -6.94 49.30 10.24
C MET A 1 -5.99 48.22 10.77
N LYS A 2 -6.07 46.92 10.48
CA LYS A 2 -6.35 46.23 9.22
C LYS A 2 -7.06 44.86 9.45
N LYS A 3 -8.16 44.69 8.72
CA LYS A 3 -8.86 43.51 8.17
C LYS A 3 -8.53 42.09 8.66
N GLU A 4 -9.58 41.38 9.07
CA GLU A 4 -9.79 39.93 8.93
C GLU A 4 -9.64 39.48 7.46
N GLN A 5 -9.09 38.28 7.27
CA GLN A 5 -9.48 37.38 6.18
C GLN A 5 -9.35 35.92 6.65
N ASP A 6 -10.52 35.38 6.99
CA ASP A 6 -10.88 33.97 7.09
C ASP A 6 -10.59 33.22 5.79
N HIS A 7 -9.98 32.04 5.83
CA HIS A 7 -10.11 30.99 4.80
C HIS A 7 -9.87 29.59 5.41
N PRO A 8 -10.54 28.54 4.91
CA PRO A 8 -11.16 27.52 5.75
C PRO A 8 -10.33 26.26 5.98
N ALA A 9 -10.70 25.55 7.06
CA ALA A 9 -10.24 24.22 7.41
C ALA A 9 -10.37 23.23 6.24
N LYS A 10 -9.24 22.76 5.70
CA LYS A 10 -9.22 21.53 4.90
C LYS A 10 -9.19 20.33 5.83
N SER A 11 -10.39 19.90 6.21
CA SER A 11 -10.69 18.59 6.74
C SER A 11 -10.18 17.49 5.78
N HIS A 12 -9.01 16.93 6.07
CA HIS A 12 -8.70 15.55 5.70
C HIS A 12 -8.85 14.69 6.95
N THR A 13 -10.10 14.42 7.32
CA THR A 13 -10.44 13.39 8.28
C THR A 13 -10.15 12.02 7.67
N LYS A 14 -8.87 11.62 7.61
CA LYS A 14 -8.55 10.19 7.61
C LYS A 14 -8.57 9.75 9.07
N LYS A 15 -9.75 9.32 9.53
CA LYS A 15 -9.94 8.60 10.79
C LYS A 15 -8.87 7.51 10.86
N HIS A 16 -7.82 7.76 11.62
CA HIS A 16 -6.75 6.81 11.84
C HIS A 16 -7.34 5.71 12.72
N ASN A 17 -7.63 4.56 12.13
CA ASN A 17 -8.05 3.38 12.86
C ASN A 17 -6.98 3.11 13.95
N PRO A 18 -7.34 2.99 15.24
CA PRO A 18 -6.39 2.78 16.33
C PRO A 18 -5.62 1.44 16.22
N ARG A 19 -6.04 0.56 15.31
CA ARG A 19 -5.29 -0.61 14.86
C ARG A 19 -4.41 -0.22 13.68
N GLY A 20 -3.15 0.12 13.93
CA GLY A 20 -2.24 0.72 12.94
C GLY A 20 -2.20 -0.01 11.58
N THR A 21 -1.97 0.76 10.50
CA THR A 21 -2.01 0.32 9.08
C THR A 21 -1.40 -1.06 8.83
N HIS A 22 -2.08 -1.95 8.10
CA HIS A 22 -1.52 -3.23 7.67
C HIS A 22 -0.63 -3.09 6.41
N LEU A 23 0.25 -4.05 6.17
CA LEU A 23 1.18 -4.01 5.03
C LEU A 23 0.44 -4.00 3.68
N TRP A 24 -0.62 -4.80 3.53
CA TRP A 24 -1.39 -4.85 2.29
C TRP A 24 -2.09 -3.51 1.99
N GLU A 25 -2.60 -2.82 3.02
CA GLU A 25 -3.20 -1.49 2.91
C GLU A 25 -2.15 -0.45 2.51
N PHE A 26 -0.96 -0.53 3.10
CA PHE A 26 0.16 0.35 2.74
C PHE A 26 0.57 0.19 1.27
N ILE A 27 0.66 -1.04 0.77
CA ILE A 27 0.99 -1.31 -0.64
C ILE A 27 -0.11 -0.80 -1.57
N ARG A 28 -1.37 -1.07 -1.24
CA ARG A 28 -2.53 -0.54 -1.97
C ARG A 28 -2.47 0.99 -2.02
N ASP A 29 -2.22 1.64 -0.89
CA ASP A 29 -2.18 3.09 -0.81
C ASP A 29 -1.03 3.67 -1.67
N ILE A 30 0.11 2.99 -1.79
CA ILE A 30 1.15 3.39 -2.76
C ILE A 30 0.63 3.30 -4.19
N LEU A 31 0.01 2.16 -4.54
CA LEU A 31 -0.50 1.92 -5.90
C LEU A 31 -1.61 2.89 -6.33
N LEU A 32 -2.40 3.40 -5.37
CA LEU A 32 -3.51 4.33 -5.62
C LEU A 32 -3.10 5.81 -5.55
N ASN A 33 -1.91 6.14 -5.05
CA ASN A 33 -1.47 7.53 -4.92
C ASN A 33 -0.18 7.75 -5.74
N PRO A 34 -0.30 8.21 -7.00
CA PRO A 34 0.84 8.46 -7.89
C PRO A 34 1.92 9.34 -7.25
N ASP A 35 1.54 10.40 -6.52
CA ASP A 35 2.47 11.32 -5.85
C ASP A 35 3.37 10.62 -4.81
N LYS A 36 2.89 9.50 -4.25
CA LYS A 36 3.62 8.69 -3.26
C LYS A 36 4.33 7.50 -3.89
N ASN A 37 4.30 7.40 -5.22
CA ASN A 37 4.80 6.26 -5.97
C ASN A 37 5.76 6.71 -7.08
N PRO A 38 6.99 7.15 -6.74
CA PRO A 38 8.04 7.49 -7.70
C PRO A 38 8.66 6.24 -8.37
N GLY A 39 7.81 5.42 -8.99
CA GLY A 39 8.16 4.14 -9.61
C GLY A 39 8.58 3.08 -8.59
N LEU A 40 7.87 2.97 -7.47
CA LEU A 40 8.13 1.97 -6.43
C LEU A 40 7.45 0.64 -6.75
N ILE A 41 6.17 0.72 -7.10
CA ILE A 41 5.28 -0.40 -7.40
C ILE A 41 4.41 0.01 -8.59
N LYS A 42 4.05 -0.92 -9.46
CA LYS A 42 3.11 -0.64 -10.55
C LYS A 42 2.05 -1.72 -10.65
N TRP A 43 0.90 -1.36 -11.23
CA TRP A 43 -0.04 -2.34 -11.75
C TRP A 43 0.58 -3.04 -12.95
N GLU A 44 0.51 -4.37 -12.96
CA GLU A 44 0.70 -5.20 -14.16
C GLU A 44 -0.65 -5.44 -14.84
N ASP A 45 -1.69 -5.61 -14.02
CA ASP A 45 -3.08 -5.68 -14.43
C ASP A 45 -3.96 -5.04 -13.34
N ARG A 46 -4.59 -3.91 -13.67
CA ARG A 46 -5.38 -3.12 -12.73
C ARG A 46 -6.73 -3.79 -12.41
N SER A 47 -7.38 -4.41 -13.39
CA SER A 47 -8.69 -5.05 -13.20
C SER A 47 -8.56 -6.34 -12.38
N GLU A 48 -7.48 -7.11 -12.61
CA GLU A 48 -7.20 -8.33 -11.85
C GLU A 48 -6.47 -8.08 -10.51
N GLY A 49 -6.03 -6.86 -10.24
CA GLY A 49 -5.34 -6.51 -9.01
C GLY A 49 -3.91 -7.06 -8.96
N ILE A 50 -3.29 -7.29 -10.10
CA ILE A 50 -1.92 -7.80 -10.22
C ILE A 50 -0.96 -6.61 -10.24
N PHE A 51 0.04 -6.64 -9.36
CA PHE A 51 1.03 -5.58 -9.23
C PHE A 51 2.45 -6.14 -9.09
N ARG A 52 3.43 -5.29 -9.43
CA ARG A 52 4.86 -5.61 -9.37
C ARG A 52 5.61 -4.59 -8.53
N PHE A 53 6.51 -5.06 -7.67
CA PHE A 53 7.53 -4.21 -7.06
C PHE A 53 8.63 -3.90 -8.07
N LEU A 54 8.87 -2.61 -8.32
CA LEU A 54 9.97 -2.12 -9.16
C LEU A 54 11.22 -1.83 -8.33
N LYS A 55 11.03 -1.31 -7.11
CA LYS A 55 12.10 -0.97 -6.16
C LYS A 55 11.83 -1.65 -4.80
N SER A 56 12.03 -2.96 -4.74
CA SER A 56 11.65 -3.80 -3.59
C SER A 56 12.24 -3.32 -2.25
N GLU A 57 13.55 -3.01 -2.22
CA GLU A 57 14.22 -2.51 -1.01
C GLU A 57 13.71 -1.14 -0.58
N ALA A 58 13.49 -0.22 -1.52
CA ALA A 58 12.97 1.10 -1.20
C ALA A 58 11.56 1.01 -0.57
N VAL A 59 10.71 0.12 -1.07
CA VAL A 59 9.39 -0.12 -0.45
C VAL A 59 9.52 -0.72 0.95
N ALA A 60 10.45 -1.65 1.15
CA ALA A 60 10.72 -2.22 2.47
C ALA A 60 11.20 -1.16 3.47
N GLN A 61 12.09 -0.26 3.06
CA GLN A 61 12.55 0.86 3.88
C GLN A 61 11.42 1.83 4.24
N LEU A 62 10.55 2.16 3.28
CA LEU A 62 9.38 3.01 3.55
C LEU A 62 8.41 2.37 4.54
N TRP A 63 8.18 1.06 4.41
CA TRP A 63 7.39 0.30 5.38
C TRP A 63 8.05 0.28 6.76
N GLY A 64 9.37 0.06 6.81
CA GLY A 64 10.18 0.13 8.02
C GLY A 64 10.02 1.47 8.71
N LYS A 65 10.20 2.59 7.99
CA LYS A 65 9.98 3.95 8.48
C LYS A 65 8.56 4.13 9.03
N LYS A 66 7.52 3.65 8.32
CA LYS A 66 6.11 3.73 8.76
C LYS A 66 5.86 2.97 10.07
N LYS A 67 6.62 1.90 10.34
CA LYS A 67 6.51 1.05 11.53
C LYS A 67 7.61 1.30 12.57
N ASN A 68 8.42 2.33 12.40
CA ASN A 68 9.60 2.62 13.23
C ASN A 68 10.53 1.40 13.40
N ASN A 69 10.78 0.67 12.32
CA ASN A 69 11.65 -0.50 12.25
C ASN A 69 12.73 -0.29 11.18
N SER A 70 13.93 0.10 11.60
CA SER A 70 15.09 0.33 10.72
C SER A 70 15.67 -0.96 10.13
N SER A 71 15.37 -2.12 10.70
CA SER A 71 15.87 -3.43 10.23
C SER A 71 14.99 -4.09 9.17
N MET A 72 13.99 -3.38 8.65
CA MET A 72 13.07 -3.89 7.64
C MET A 72 13.77 -4.07 6.29
N THR A 73 13.72 -5.29 5.75
CA THR A 73 14.25 -5.64 4.43
C THR A 73 13.14 -6.25 3.57
N TYR A 74 13.36 -6.35 2.26
CA TYR A 74 12.38 -7.00 1.39
C TYR A 74 12.16 -8.48 1.74
N GLU A 75 13.17 -9.21 2.21
CA GLU A 75 13.02 -10.61 2.63
C GLU A 75 12.00 -10.73 3.76
N LYS A 76 12.09 -9.86 4.78
CA LYS A 76 11.15 -9.83 5.91
C LYS A 76 9.76 -9.36 5.46
N LEU A 77 9.68 -8.34 4.62
CA LEU A 77 8.43 -7.84 4.06
C LEU A 77 7.73 -8.93 3.23
N SER A 78 8.46 -9.58 2.33
CA SER A 78 7.94 -10.66 1.49
C SER A 78 7.49 -11.85 2.33
N ARG A 79 8.13 -12.12 3.48
CA ARG A 79 7.68 -13.13 4.44
C ARG A 79 6.30 -12.80 5.01
N ALA A 80 6.06 -11.53 5.36
CA ALA A 80 4.75 -11.05 5.79
C ALA A 80 3.70 -11.15 4.68
N MET A 81 4.07 -10.80 3.44
CA MET A 81 3.19 -10.95 2.27
C MET A 81 2.74 -12.40 2.06
N ARG A 82 3.66 -13.38 2.22
CA ARG A 82 3.30 -14.81 2.10
C ARG A 82 2.31 -15.27 3.17
N TYR A 83 2.29 -14.66 4.35
CA TYR A 83 1.26 -14.98 5.37
C TYR A 83 -0.14 -14.53 4.96
N TYR A 84 -0.28 -13.62 3.99
CA TYR A 84 -1.59 -13.20 3.48
C TYR A 84 -2.24 -14.23 2.55
N TYR A 85 -1.51 -15.21 2.01
CA TYR A 85 -2.07 -16.22 1.10
C TYR A 85 -3.15 -17.06 1.77
N LYS A 86 -2.86 -17.60 2.97
CA LYS A 86 -3.85 -18.38 3.74
C LYS A 86 -5.08 -17.55 4.13
N ARG A 87 -4.94 -16.23 4.22
CA ARG A 87 -6.01 -15.29 4.57
C ARG A 87 -6.74 -14.75 3.35
N GLU A 88 -6.33 -15.16 2.15
CA GLU A 88 -6.90 -14.72 0.86
C GLU A 88 -6.91 -13.18 0.70
N ILE A 89 -6.00 -12.49 1.40
CA ILE A 89 -5.75 -11.05 1.25
C ILE A 89 -4.86 -10.83 0.02
N LEU A 90 -3.94 -11.78 -0.23
CA LEU A 90 -3.15 -11.84 -1.46
C LEU A 90 -3.28 -13.23 -2.06
N GLU A 91 -3.13 -13.31 -3.36
CA GLU A 91 -3.02 -14.54 -4.13
C GLU A 91 -1.58 -14.69 -4.64
N ARG A 92 -1.09 -15.93 -4.65
CA ARG A 92 0.24 -16.25 -5.18
C ARG A 92 0.20 -16.13 -6.70
N VAL A 93 1.25 -15.53 -7.28
CA VAL A 93 1.45 -15.49 -8.73
C VAL A 93 2.69 -16.33 -9.06
N ASP A 94 2.47 -17.47 -9.72
CA ASP A 94 3.51 -18.46 -9.94
C ASP A 94 4.47 -18.06 -11.07
N GLY A 95 5.75 -18.40 -10.92
CA GLY A 95 6.80 -18.11 -11.91
C GLY A 95 7.16 -16.63 -12.09
N ARG A 96 6.47 -15.70 -11.42
CA ARG A 96 6.65 -14.25 -11.61
C ARG A 96 7.31 -13.60 -10.40
N ARG A 97 8.61 -13.30 -10.52
CA ARG A 97 9.36 -12.60 -9.46
C ARG A 97 8.79 -11.21 -9.21
N LEU A 98 8.68 -10.84 -7.92
CA LEU A 98 8.21 -9.53 -7.45
C LEU A 98 6.77 -9.17 -7.85
N VAL A 99 5.99 -10.14 -8.34
CA VAL A 99 4.60 -9.96 -8.74
C VAL A 99 3.69 -10.60 -7.71
N TYR A 100 2.63 -9.88 -7.36
CA TYR A 100 1.62 -10.28 -6.39
C TYR A 100 0.24 -9.90 -6.92
N LYS A 101 -0.79 -10.60 -6.45
CA LYS A 101 -2.19 -10.28 -6.77
C LYS A 101 -2.96 -10.02 -5.49
N PHE A 102 -3.79 -8.97 -5.47
CA PHE A 102 -4.74 -8.79 -4.37
C PHE A 102 -5.82 -9.87 -4.43
N GLY A 103 -6.07 -10.50 -3.28
CA GLY A 103 -7.10 -11.53 -3.15
C GLY A 103 -8.47 -10.96 -2.80
N LYS A 104 -9.48 -11.83 -2.80
CA LYS A 104 -10.89 -11.46 -2.51
C LYS A 104 -11.13 -10.78 -1.16
N ASN A 105 -10.26 -10.99 -0.16
CA ASN A 105 -10.38 -10.37 1.16
C ASN A 105 -9.67 -9.02 1.28
N ALA A 106 -8.91 -8.59 0.27
CA ALA A 106 -8.36 -7.23 0.21
C ALA A 106 -9.38 -6.26 -0.39
N ARG A 107 -9.55 -5.09 0.24
CA ARG A 107 -10.56 -4.08 -0.09
C ARG A 107 -9.96 -2.73 -0.46
N GLY A 108 -10.75 -1.90 -1.11
CA GLY A 108 -10.44 -0.54 -1.56
C GLY A 108 -9.42 -0.46 -2.69
N TRP A 109 -9.06 -1.58 -3.32
CA TRP A 109 -8.13 -1.59 -4.47
C TRP A 109 -8.87 -1.66 -5.80
N ARG A 110 -10.11 -2.16 -5.83
CA ARG A 110 -10.95 -2.21 -7.03
C ARG A 110 -11.55 -0.83 -7.31
N GLU A 111 -11.79 -0.53 -8.58
CA GLU A 111 -12.39 0.75 -8.99
C GLU A 111 -13.89 0.83 -8.67
N ASN A 112 -14.55 -0.32 -8.56
CA ASN A 112 -16.00 -0.45 -8.35
C ASN A 112 -16.38 -1.11 -7.01
N GLU A 113 -15.70 -0.76 -5.91
CA GLU A 113 -16.21 -1.06 -4.57
C GLU A 113 -17.18 0.04 -4.13
N ASN A 114 -18.45 -0.12 -4.51
CA ASN A 114 -19.57 0.69 -4.03
C ASN A 114 -20.35 -0.09 -2.97
#